data_AF-A0A923XMB6-F1
#
_entry.id   AF-A0A923XMB6-F1
#
_cell.length_a   1.000
_cell.length_b   1.000
_cell.length_c   1.000
_cell.angle_alpha   90.00
_cell.angle_beta   90.00
_cell.angle_gamma   90.00
#
_symmetry.space_group_name_H-M   'P 1'
#
loop_
_entity.id
_entity.type
_entity.pdbx_description
1 polymer ?
#
loop_
_entity_poly.entity_id
_entity_poly.type
_entity_poly.pdbx_seq_one_letter_code
_entity_poly.pdbx_strand_id
1 'polypeptide(L)'
;MTFIIIFLLIFFNALYVCAEFAAIGVRKTRIKQLAQEDNLLAKKLIAFIDDPNKLDNYISACQIGITISSLILGAYGEAKLATTLAPLFKSLGNMSDITANSASTFIILLFLTSFQMVLAELVPKAI
;
A
#
# COMPACT_ATOMS: atom_id res chain seq x y z
N MET A 1 7.85 -17.33 7.76
CA MET A 1 8.50 -16.36 6.85
C MET A 1 7.49 -15.65 5.95
N THR A 2 6.56 -16.35 5.30
CA THR A 2 5.52 -15.77 4.43
C THR A 2 4.78 -14.56 5.02
N PHE A 3 4.27 -14.68 6.25
CA PHE A 3 3.54 -13.61 6.92
C PHE A 3 4.40 -12.36 7.19
N ILE A 4 5.71 -12.53 7.42
CA ILE A 4 6.63 -11.40 7.63
C ILE A 4 6.81 -10.63 6.31
N ILE A 5 6.96 -11.35 5.19
CA ILE A 5 7.09 -10.73 3.86
C ILE A 5 5.80 -9.98 3.50
N ILE A 6 4.64 -10.61 3.71
CA ILE A 6 3.32 -9.98 3.50
C ILE A 6 3.19 -8.72 4.35
N PHE A 7 3.55 -8.79 5.64
CA PHE A 7 3.47 -7.65 6.54
C PHE A 7 4.40 -6.51 6.10
N LEU A 8 5.65 -6.82 5.72
CA LEU A 8 6.59 -5.80 5.21
C LEU A 8 6.06 -5.13 3.94
N LEU A 9 5.50 -5.90 3.01
CA LEU A 9 4.92 -5.34 1.78
C LEU A 9 3.72 -4.44 2.06
N ILE A 10 2.83 -4.84 2.98
CA ILE A 10 1.72 -3.99 3.43
C ILE A 10 2.26 -2.71 4.08
N PHE A 11 3.28 -2.83 4.92
CA PHE A 11 3.91 -1.69 5.59
C PHE A 11 4.53 -0.70 4.61
N PHE A 12 5.28 -1.17 3.61
CA PHE A 12 5.85 -0.30 2.58
C PHE A 12 4.75 0.39 1.76
N ASN A 13 3.70 -0.33 1.40
CA ASN A 13 2.57 0.24 0.69
C ASN A 13 1.89 1.35 1.52
N ALA A 14 1.61 1.08 2.80
CA ALA A 14 1.09 2.07 3.74
C ALA A 14 1.99 3.30 3.88
N LEU A 15 3.31 3.10 3.92
CA LEU A 15 4.29 4.19 3.99
C LEU A 15 4.23 5.08 2.74
N TYR A 16 4.11 4.50 1.54
CA TYR A 16 3.95 5.27 0.31
C TYR A 16 2.64 6.06 0.30
N VAL A 17 1.52 5.47 0.74
CA VAL A 17 0.24 6.17 0.83
C VAL A 17 0.30 7.31 1.84
N CYS A 18 0.88 7.09 3.03
CA CYS A 18 1.12 8.16 4.01
C CYS A 18 1.95 9.29 3.40
N ALA A 19 3.02 8.96 2.68
CA ALA A 19 3.91 9.93 2.06
C ALA A 19 3.22 10.75 0.96
N GLU A 20 2.41 10.10 0.13
CA GLU A 20 1.57 10.74 -0.89
C GLU A 20 0.56 11.72 -0.26
N PHE A 21 -0.19 11.26 0.75
CA PHE A 21 -1.21 12.09 1.41
C PHE A 21 -0.61 13.23 2.23
N ALA A 22 0.54 13.01 2.86
CA ALA A 22 1.28 14.07 3.53
C ALA A 22 1.72 15.17 2.55
N ALA A 23 2.15 14.78 1.34
CA ALA A 23 2.53 15.72 0.29
C ALA A 23 1.33 16.53 -0.23
N ILE A 24 0.17 15.89 -0.40
CA ILE A 24 -1.06 16.55 -0.85
C ILE A 24 -1.67 17.45 0.25
N GLY A 25 -1.63 17.00 1.51
CA GLY A 25 -2.23 17.67 2.65
C GLY A 25 -1.40 18.81 3.24
N VAL A 26 -0.16 19.01 2.78
CA VAL A 26 0.73 20.02 3.35
C VAL A 26 0.21 21.44 3.05
N ARG A 27 0.05 22.25 4.10
CA ARG A 27 -0.30 23.67 3.93
C ARG A 27 0.95 24.49 3.67
N LYS A 28 1.15 24.91 2.41
CA LYS A 28 2.33 25.71 1.99
C LYS A 28 2.56 26.93 2.88
N THR A 29 1.49 27.61 3.28
CA THR A 29 1.53 28.77 4.19
C THR A 29 2.14 28.46 5.56
N ARG A 30 1.81 27.29 6.14
CA ARG A 30 2.37 26.87 7.44
C ARG A 30 3.86 26.56 7.33
N ILE A 31 4.29 25.93 6.23
CA ILE A 31 5.71 25.66 5.97
C ILE A 31 6.48 26.97 5.74
N LYS A 32 5.88 27.96 5.07
CA LYS A 32 6.43 29.33 4.92
C LYS A 32 6.66 30.01 6.25
N GLN A 33 5.68 29.94 7.13
CA GLN A 33 5.83 30.48 8.47
C GLN A 33 6.98 29.79 9.25
N LEU A 34 7.03 28.45 9.25
CA LEU A 34 8.09 27.71 9.94
C LEU A 34 9.49 28.01 9.37
N ALA A 35 9.60 28.21 8.06
CA ALA A 35 10.86 28.60 7.43
C ALA A 35 11.32 30.01 7.82
N GLN A 36 10.38 30.92 8.10
CA GLN A 36 10.67 32.25 8.64
C GLN A 36 11.06 32.20 10.13
N GLU A 37 10.56 31.22 10.89
CA GLU A 37 10.92 30.93 12.29
C GLU A 37 12.26 30.16 12.41
N ASP A 38 13.17 30.33 11.45
CA ASP A 38 14.50 29.68 11.38
C ASP A 38 14.54 28.15 11.40
N ASN A 39 13.42 27.46 11.12
CA ASN A 39 13.40 26.01 11.01
C ASN A 39 14.16 25.53 9.75
N LEU A 40 15.30 24.86 9.97
CA LEU A 40 16.18 24.36 8.90
C LEU A 40 15.50 23.34 7.97
N LEU A 41 14.60 22.50 8.50
CA LEU A 41 13.85 21.52 7.70
C LEU A 41 12.82 22.23 6.82
N ALA A 42 12.08 23.18 7.38
CA ALA A 42 11.08 23.96 6.63
C ALA A 42 11.73 24.77 5.49
N LYS A 43 12.90 25.38 5.72
CA LYS A 43 13.65 26.10 4.68
C LYS A 43 14.04 25.21 3.50
N LYS A 44 14.44 23.96 3.76
CA LYS A 44 14.75 22.98 2.70
C LYS A 44 13.49 22.51 1.97
N LEU A 45 12.43 22.24 2.72
CA LEU A 45 11.19 21.69 2.19
C LEU A 45 10.44 22.70 1.30
N ILE A 46 10.61 24.00 1.56
CA ILE A 46 9.86 25.04 0.87
C ILE A 46 10.17 25.13 -0.62
N ALA A 47 11.44 24.96 -0.99
CA ALA A 47 11.87 24.96 -2.39
C ALA A 47 11.32 23.77 -3.18
N PHE A 48 10.84 22.73 -2.47
CA PHE A 48 10.22 21.55 -3.05
C PHE A 48 8.70 21.72 -3.14
N ILE A 49 8.06 22.22 -2.08
CA ILE A 49 6.59 22.38 -2.00
C ILE A 49 6.09 23.56 -2.85
N ASP A 50 6.88 24.62 -3.03
CA ASP A 50 6.49 25.76 -3.89
C ASP A 50 6.53 25.42 -5.39
N ASP A 51 7.27 24.38 -5.78
CA ASP A 51 7.37 23.92 -7.18
C ASP A 51 6.33 22.80 -7.45
N PRO A 52 5.25 23.08 -8.20
CA PRO A 52 4.22 22.09 -8.48
C PRO A 52 4.78 20.85 -9.18
N ASN A 53 5.74 21.04 -10.09
CA ASN A 53 6.30 19.92 -10.87
C ASN A 53 7.07 18.94 -9.98
N LYS A 54 7.80 19.46 -8.98
CA LYS A 54 8.54 18.60 -8.04
C LYS A 54 7.59 17.82 -7.13
N LEU A 55 6.52 18.47 -6.69
CA LEU A 55 5.48 17.84 -5.88
C LEU A 55 4.76 16.75 -6.68
N ASP A 56 4.36 17.04 -7.92
CA ASP A 56 3.69 16.09 -8.80
C ASP A 56 4.60 14.91 -9.15
N ASN A 57 5.88 15.15 -9.41
CA ASN A 57 6.87 14.10 -9.63
C ASN A 57 7.05 13.20 -8.39
N TYR A 58 7.02 13.79 -7.19
CA TYR A 58 7.09 13.04 -5.94
C TYR A 58 5.86 12.15 -5.72
N ILE A 59 4.66 12.71 -5.94
CA ILE A 59 3.39 11.97 -5.88
C ILE A 59 3.41 10.81 -6.89
N SER A 60 3.83 11.09 -8.12
CA SER A 60 3.96 10.08 -9.18
C SER A 60 4.93 8.95 -8.80
N ALA A 61 6.07 9.29 -8.18
CA ALA A 61 7.00 8.29 -7.68
C ALA A 61 6.41 7.43 -6.56
N CYS A 62 5.64 8.03 -5.65
CA CYS A 62 4.90 7.27 -4.62
C CYS A 62 3.92 6.29 -5.27
N GLN A 63 3.19 6.73 -6.30
CA GLN A 63 2.20 5.90 -7.00
C GLN A 63 2.81 4.69 -7.72
N ILE A 64 4.01 4.86 -8.29
CA ILE A 64 4.80 3.74 -8.82
C ILE A 64 5.16 2.76 -7.69
N GLY A 65 5.61 3.28 -6.55
CA GLY A 65 5.93 2.48 -5.37
C GLY A 65 4.74 1.67 -4.83
N ILE A 66 3.56 2.31 -4.75
CA ILE A 66 2.29 1.68 -4.37
C ILE A 66 1.97 0.54 -5.35
N THR A 67 2.02 0.82 -6.65
CA THR A 67 1.70 -0.16 -7.70
C THR A 67 2.60 -1.39 -7.63
N ILE A 68 3.92 -1.18 -7.58
CA ILE A 68 4.90 -2.28 -7.51
C ILE A 68 4.69 -3.09 -6.24
N SER A 69 4.51 -2.43 -5.09
CA SER A 69 4.28 -3.10 -3.81
C SER A 69 3.00 -3.93 -3.81
N SER A 70 1.91 -3.38 -4.39
CA SER A 70 0.63 -4.06 -4.53
C SER A 70 0.72 -5.29 -5.43
N LEU A 71 1.40 -5.19 -6.57
CA LEU A 71 1.56 -6.33 -7.50
C LEU A 71 2.37 -7.46 -6.87
N ILE A 72 3.48 -7.13 -6.20
CA ILE A 72 4.32 -8.12 -5.52
C ILE A 72 3.53 -8.80 -4.39
N LEU A 73 2.80 -8.01 -3.60
CA LEU A 73 1.99 -8.53 -2.50
C LEU A 73 0.87 -9.46 -3.00
N GLY A 74 0.17 -9.06 -4.06
CA GLY A 74 -0.87 -9.89 -4.68
C GLY A 74 -0.30 -11.20 -5.20
N ALA A 75 0.73 -11.16 -6.04
CA ALA A 75 1.34 -12.36 -6.63
C ALA A 75 1.94 -13.29 -5.58
N TYR A 76 2.65 -12.74 -4.58
CA TYR A 76 3.24 -13.51 -3.50
C TYR A 76 2.19 -14.11 -2.56
N GLY A 77 1.19 -13.29 -2.19
CA GLY A 77 0.10 -13.67 -1.32
C GLY A 77 -0.75 -14.78 -1.93
N GLU A 78 -1.11 -14.67 -3.21
CA GLU A 78 -1.82 -15.71 -3.95
C GLU A 78 -1.01 -17.02 -3.96
N ALA A 79 0.24 -17.00 -4.42
CA ALA A 79 1.06 -18.20 -4.56
C ALA A 79 1.26 -18.96 -3.24
N LYS A 80 1.33 -18.25 -2.11
CA LYS A 80 1.58 -18.85 -0.79
C LYS A 80 0.31 -19.16 0.01
N LEU A 81 -0.74 -18.36 -0.11
CA LEU A 81 -1.97 -18.56 0.65
C LEU A 81 -2.95 -19.48 -0.08
N ALA A 82 -3.01 -19.46 -1.42
CA ALA A 82 -3.89 -20.34 -2.21
C ALA A 82 -3.59 -21.81 -2.01
N THR A 83 -2.31 -22.15 -1.95
CA THR A 83 -1.85 -23.52 -1.67
C THR A 83 -2.15 -23.98 -0.24
N THR A 84 -2.27 -23.04 0.71
CA THR A 84 -2.60 -23.35 2.11
C THR A 84 -4.10 -23.54 2.32
N LEU A 85 -4.95 -22.82 1.57
CA LEU A 85 -6.41 -22.87 1.72
C LEU A 85 -7.11 -23.89 0.82
N ALA A 86 -6.50 -24.29 -0.30
CA ALA A 86 -7.03 -25.32 -1.20
C ALA A 86 -7.44 -26.65 -0.51
N PRO A 87 -6.66 -27.22 0.44
CA PRO A 87 -7.06 -28.45 1.12
C PRO A 87 -8.27 -28.25 2.05
N LEU A 88 -8.49 -27.06 2.60
CA LEU A 88 -9.66 -26.75 3.44
C LEU A 88 -10.94 -26.80 2.60
N PHE A 89 -10.94 -26.18 1.40
CA PHE A 89 -12.08 -26.22 0.47
C PHE A 89 -12.38 -27.64 -0.02
N LYS A 90 -11.34 -28.45 -0.25
CA LYS A 90 -11.51 -29.85 -0.62
C LYS A 90 -12.19 -30.66 0.49
N SER A 91 -11.82 -30.42 1.75
CA SER A 91 -12.39 -31.14 2.91
C SER A 91 -13.81 -30.71 3.27
N LEU A 92 -14.15 -29.43 3.13
CA LEU A 92 -15.44 -28.86 3.57
C LEU A 92 -16.52 -28.94 2.48
N GLY A 93 -16.13 -28.84 1.21
CA GLY A 93 -17.08 -28.73 0.10
C GLY A 93 -17.29 -30.01 -0.71
N ASN A 94 -16.48 -31.05 -0.49
CA ASN A 94 -16.47 -32.28 -1.30
C ASN A 94 -16.41 -31.99 -2.82
N MET A 95 -15.74 -30.88 -3.18
CA MET A 95 -15.68 -30.33 -4.53
C MET A 95 -14.61 -31.04 -5.37
N SER A 96 -14.80 -31.05 -6.69
CA SER A 96 -13.74 -31.45 -7.64
C SER A 96 -12.49 -30.58 -7.48
N ASP A 97 -11.31 -31.15 -7.72
CA ASP A 97 -10.01 -30.47 -7.57
C ASP A 97 -9.92 -29.15 -8.36
N ILE A 98 -10.57 -29.08 -9.53
CA ILE A 98 -10.58 -27.87 -10.37
C ILE A 98 -11.42 -26.76 -9.71
N THR A 99 -12.60 -27.13 -9.20
CA THR A 99 -13.53 -26.18 -8.57
C THR A 99 -12.98 -25.68 -7.24
N ALA A 100 -12.39 -26.57 -6.44
CA ALA A 100 -11.80 -26.22 -5.14
C ALA A 100 -10.62 -25.25 -5.30
N ASN A 101 -9.72 -25.48 -6.27
CA ASN A 101 -8.61 -24.58 -6.54
C ASN A 101 -9.07 -23.22 -7.05
N SER A 102 -9.99 -23.19 -8.03
CA SER A 102 -10.51 -21.93 -8.58
C SER A 102 -11.23 -21.09 -7.52
N ALA A 103 -12.06 -21.73 -6.68
CA ALA A 103 -12.75 -21.05 -5.59
C ALA A 103 -11.79 -20.54 -4.51
N SER A 104 -10.77 -21.34 -4.14
CA SER A 104 -9.73 -20.94 -3.19
C SER A 104 -8.95 -19.72 -3.70
N THR A 105 -8.48 -19.75 -4.95
CA THR A 105 -7.78 -18.61 -5.57
C THR A 105 -8.65 -17.37 -5.58
N PHE A 106 -9.91 -17.48 -6.01
CA PHE A 106 -10.82 -16.34 -6.06
C PHE A 106 -11.06 -15.71 -4.68
N ILE A 107 -11.35 -16.54 -3.67
CA ILE A 107 -11.62 -16.07 -2.30
C ILE A 107 -10.39 -15.42 -1.67
N ILE A 108 -9.20 -15.97 -1.92
CA ILE A 108 -7.95 -15.43 -1.40
C ILE A 108 -7.57 -14.15 -2.09
N LEU A 109 -7.76 -14.07 -3.41
CA LEU A 109 -7.55 -12.83 -4.14
C LEU A 109 -8.48 -11.74 -3.62
N LEU A 110 -9.77 -12.05 -3.42
CA LEU A 110 -10.74 -11.11 -2.86
C LEU A 110 -10.34 -10.67 -1.44
N PHE A 111 -10.05 -11.64 -0.56
CA PHE A 111 -9.66 -11.37 0.82
C PHE A 111 -8.37 -10.54 0.90
N LEU A 112 -7.31 -10.93 0.19
CA LEU A 112 -6.04 -10.20 0.18
C LEU A 112 -6.20 -8.80 -0.37
N THR A 113 -6.93 -8.64 -1.48
CA THR A 113 -7.16 -7.33 -2.09
C THR A 113 -7.91 -6.42 -1.12
N SER A 114 -8.99 -6.89 -0.50
CA SER A 114 -9.74 -6.12 0.49
C SER A 114 -8.90 -5.79 1.73
N PHE A 115 -8.17 -6.78 2.26
CA PHE A 115 -7.37 -6.61 3.46
C PHE A 115 -6.22 -5.63 3.24
N GLN A 116 -5.54 -5.73 2.09
CA GLN A 116 -4.51 -4.79 1.68
C GLN A 116 -5.10 -3.40 1.46
N MET A 117 -6.21 -3.25 0.73
CA MET A 117 -6.83 -1.95 0.50
C MET A 117 -7.17 -1.26 1.83
N VAL A 118 -7.73 -2.00 2.79
CA VAL A 118 -8.07 -1.46 4.10
C VAL A 118 -6.81 -1.02 4.86
N LEU A 119 -5.83 -1.91 5.03
CA LEU A 119 -4.67 -1.64 5.88
C LEU A 119 -3.63 -0.72 5.25
N ALA A 120 -3.36 -0.88 3.96
CA ALA A 120 -2.33 -0.14 3.27
C ALA A 120 -2.83 1.18 2.69
N GLU A 121 -4.14 1.33 2.45
CA GLU A 121 -4.66 2.51 1.78
C GLU A 121 -5.65 3.29 2.65
N LEU A 122 -6.74 2.67 3.11
CA LEU A 122 -7.79 3.38 3.84
C LEU A 122 -7.36 3.84 5.24
N VAL A 123 -6.62 3.01 5.98
CA VAL A 123 -6.13 3.35 7.32
C VAL A 123 -5.17 4.55 7.27
N PRO A 124 -4.11 4.56 6.43
CA PRO A 124 -3.26 5.72 6.23
C PRO A 124 -3.99 7.00 5.83
N LYS A 125 -5.03 6.90 5.00
CA LYS A 125 -5.81 8.06 4.55
C LYS A 125 -6.72 8.65 5.63
N ALA A 126 -7.05 7.87 6.67
CA ALA A 126 -7.96 8.27 7.73
C ALA A 126 -7.28 8.97 8.92
N ILE A 127 -5.95 8.92 8.99
CA ILE A 127 -5.11 9.51 10.05
C ILE A 127 -4.53 10.83 9.54
#